data_AF-A0A927I290-F1
#
_entry.id   AF-A0A927I290-F1
#
_cell.length_a   1.000
_cell.length_b   1.000
_cell.length_c   1.000
_cell.angle_alpha   90.00
_cell.angle_beta   90.00
_cell.angle_gamma   90.00
#
_symmetry.space_group_name_H-M   'P 1'
#
loop_
_entity.id
_entity.type
_entity.pdbx_description
1 polymer ?
#
loop_
_entity_poly.entity_id
_entity_poly.type
_entity_poly.pdbx_seq_one_letter_code
_entity_poly.pdbx_strand_id
1 'polypeptide(L)'
;MTHFRSDTFRPIGQILATEVMPALFRARRLPLRISCLGIASDDGNDKADRFDRTIPLGECQSPEEAMRFACLRLSQSNICTGPDSFPHFRPRIMVIEDCEHRLVLAGEIRAGVILWQQPVASDPEARRIVSEASRLRGMAFRSPDPDEAREYRYRAATLEARLVDPFWRETTTELLRLPQAA
;
A
#
# COMPACT_ATOMS: atom_id res chain seq x y z
N MET A 1 -50.41 15.26 -28.68
CA MET A 1 -49.31 16.14 -28.21
C MET A 1 -48.75 15.52 -26.94
N THR A 2 -47.57 14.92 -27.02
CA THR A 2 -46.86 14.33 -25.88
C THR A 2 -45.55 15.10 -25.71
N HIS A 3 -45.47 15.91 -24.65
CA HIS A 3 -44.25 16.62 -24.31
C HIS A 3 -43.20 15.60 -23.84
N PHE A 4 -42.18 15.35 -24.66
CA PHE A 4 -40.92 14.80 -24.19
C PHE A 4 -40.25 15.87 -23.34
N ARG A 5 -40.20 15.64 -22.04
CA ARG A 5 -39.45 16.48 -21.10
C ARG A 5 -37.99 16.01 -21.13
N SER A 6 -37.24 16.45 -22.14
CA SER A 6 -35.79 16.36 -22.16
C SER A 6 -35.22 17.55 -21.40
N ASP A 7 -34.51 17.26 -20.30
CA ASP A 7 -33.30 17.93 -19.83
C ASP A 7 -33.20 17.81 -18.31
N THR A 8 -32.46 16.81 -17.87
CA THR A 8 -32.08 16.58 -16.48
C THR A 8 -31.00 17.59 -16.11
N PHE A 9 -31.38 18.85 -15.94
CA PHE A 9 -30.46 19.89 -15.48
C PHE A 9 -30.00 19.55 -14.05
N ARG A 10 -28.75 19.10 -13.90
CA ARG A 10 -28.18 18.81 -12.57
C ARG A 10 -27.86 20.12 -11.88
N PRO A 11 -28.36 20.38 -10.67
CA PRO A 11 -28.03 21.58 -9.92
C PRO A 11 -26.52 21.71 -9.74
N ILE A 12 -25.98 22.92 -9.91
CA ILE A 12 -24.53 23.16 -9.79
C ILE A 12 -23.97 22.70 -8.44
N GLY A 13 -24.73 22.86 -7.35
CA GLY A 13 -24.36 22.37 -6.03
C GLY A 13 -24.18 20.84 -5.97
N GLN A 14 -24.98 20.08 -6.73
CA GLN A 14 -24.86 18.63 -6.81
C GLN A 14 -23.59 18.23 -7.59
N ILE A 15 -23.29 18.90 -8.70
CA ILE A 15 -22.06 18.67 -9.48
C ILE A 15 -20.84 19.00 -8.62
N LEU A 16 -20.86 20.14 -7.92
CA LEU A 16 -19.78 20.53 -7.02
C LEU A 16 -19.55 19.49 -5.91
N ALA A 17 -20.61 19.05 -5.24
CA ALA A 17 -20.50 18.12 -4.12
C ALA A 17 -20.07 16.70 -4.53
N THR A 18 -20.53 16.21 -5.69
CA THR A 18 -20.33 14.81 -6.10
C THR A 18 -19.14 14.59 -7.03
N GLU A 19 -18.72 15.61 -7.77
CA GLU A 19 -17.68 15.45 -8.80
C GLU A 19 -16.47 16.34 -8.51
N VAL A 20 -16.69 17.66 -8.38
CA VAL A 20 -15.60 18.64 -8.31
C VAL A 20 -14.86 18.55 -6.97
N MET A 21 -15.58 18.63 -5.85
CA MET A 21 -14.95 18.64 -4.53
C MET A 21 -14.18 17.34 -4.24
N PRO A 22 -14.73 16.13 -4.49
CA PRO A 22 -13.98 14.89 -4.33
C PRO A 22 -12.74 14.80 -5.21
N ALA A 23 -12.81 15.28 -6.46
CA ALA A 23 -11.65 15.33 -7.36
C ALA A 23 -10.56 16.28 -6.83
N LEU A 24 -10.93 17.48 -6.38
CA LEU A 24 -9.99 18.43 -5.79
C LEU A 24 -9.37 17.91 -4.48
N PHE A 25 -10.16 17.29 -3.60
CA PHE A 25 -9.64 16.68 -2.38
C PHE A 25 -8.66 15.55 -2.68
N ARG A 26 -8.92 14.70 -3.69
CA ARG A 26 -7.98 13.67 -4.13
C ARG A 26 -6.72 14.26 -4.76
N ALA A 27 -6.84 15.27 -5.60
CA ALA A 27 -5.70 15.93 -6.23
C ALA A 27 -4.71 16.50 -5.21
N ARG A 28 -5.20 16.98 -4.06
CA ARG A 28 -4.36 17.45 -2.95
C ARG A 28 -3.54 16.36 -2.26
N ARG A 29 -3.86 15.08 -2.48
CA ARG A 29 -3.16 13.92 -1.90
C ARG A 29 -2.18 13.28 -2.88
N LEU A 30 -2.02 13.84 -4.07
CA LEU A 30 -1.08 13.36 -5.08
C LEU A 30 0.28 14.07 -4.96
N PRO A 31 1.37 13.47 -5.48
CA PRO A 31 1.43 12.15 -6.08
C PRO A 31 1.35 11.02 -5.04
N LEU A 32 0.96 9.82 -5.50
CA LEU A 32 1.09 8.60 -4.72
C LEU A 32 2.51 8.05 -4.86
N ARG A 33 3.15 7.72 -3.74
CA ARG A 33 4.50 7.14 -3.67
C ARG A 33 4.42 5.64 -3.53
N ILE A 34 5.14 4.92 -4.37
CA ILE A 34 5.22 3.47 -4.34
C ILE A 34 6.59 3.08 -3.78
N SER A 35 6.60 2.21 -2.79
CA SER A 35 7.81 1.64 -2.22
C SER A 35 7.66 0.15 -1.95
N CYS A 36 8.78 -0.55 -1.88
CA CYS A 36 8.81 -1.97 -1.51
C CYS A 36 9.66 -2.17 -0.26
N LEU A 37 9.06 -2.75 0.76
CA LEU A 37 9.75 -3.25 1.94
C LEU A 37 10.24 -4.67 1.67
N GLY A 38 11.50 -4.94 1.99
CA GLY A 38 12.10 -6.25 1.85
C GLY A 38 13.35 -6.41 2.70
N ILE A 39 14.06 -7.50 2.45
CA ILE A 39 15.30 -7.84 3.15
C ILE A 39 16.43 -7.72 2.15
N ALA A 40 17.42 -6.89 2.46
CA ALA A 40 18.68 -6.82 1.72
C ALA A 40 19.75 -7.67 2.43
N SER A 41 20.76 -8.08 1.67
CA SER A 41 22.00 -8.68 2.18
C SER A 41 23.14 -8.40 1.23
N ASP A 42 24.33 -8.18 1.76
CA ASP A 42 25.49 -7.77 0.94
C ASP A 42 26.19 -8.96 0.23
N ASP A 43 26.23 -10.16 0.84
CA ASP A 43 26.90 -11.37 0.29
C ASP A 43 25.94 -12.53 -0.06
N GLY A 44 24.64 -12.38 0.22
CA GLY A 44 23.62 -13.41 -0.07
C GLY A 44 23.70 -14.69 0.79
N ASN A 45 24.85 -14.98 1.40
CA ASN A 45 25.14 -16.24 2.09
C ASN A 45 25.20 -16.10 3.62
N ASP A 46 25.65 -14.97 4.17
CA ASP A 46 25.66 -14.78 5.63
C ASP A 46 24.29 -14.32 6.15
N LYS A 47 23.81 -14.99 7.20
CA LYS A 47 22.59 -14.59 7.91
C LYS A 47 22.82 -13.34 8.76
N ALA A 48 24.06 -13.08 9.18
CA ALA A 48 24.42 -11.93 10.02
C ALA A 48 24.20 -10.58 9.29
N ASP A 49 24.33 -10.55 7.97
CA ASP A 49 24.31 -9.30 7.17
C ASP A 49 22.94 -9.00 6.55
N ARG A 50 21.86 -9.65 7.03
CA ARG A 50 20.50 -9.39 6.53
C ARG A 50 19.88 -8.21 7.26
N PHE A 51 19.34 -7.24 6.53
CA PHE A 51 18.67 -6.09 7.13
C PHE A 51 17.43 -5.65 6.35
N ASP A 52 16.48 -5.04 7.06
CA ASP A 52 15.27 -4.52 6.43
C ASP A 52 15.60 -3.24 5.64
N ARG A 53 15.05 -3.15 4.42
CA ARG A 53 15.12 -1.95 3.59
C ARG A 53 13.81 -1.66 2.91
N THR A 54 13.55 -0.37 2.77
CA THR A 54 12.48 0.18 1.95
C THR A 54 13.09 0.77 0.70
N ILE A 55 12.68 0.27 -0.47
CA ILE A 55 13.15 0.75 -1.77
C ILE A 55 12.05 1.61 -2.41
N PRO A 56 12.28 2.91 -2.64
CA PRO A 56 11.35 3.74 -3.40
C PRO A 56 11.35 3.31 -4.87
N LEU A 57 10.16 3.14 -5.46
CA LEU A 57 10.00 2.65 -6.84
C LEU A 57 9.57 3.73 -7.83
N GLY A 58 8.83 4.73 -7.35
CA GLY A 58 8.35 5.83 -8.17
C GLY A 58 7.08 6.47 -7.61
N GLU A 59 6.47 7.31 -8.44
CA GLU A 59 5.29 8.08 -8.11
C GLU A 59 4.20 7.92 -9.20
N CYS A 60 2.93 8.00 -8.83
CA CYS A 60 1.78 7.88 -9.73
C CYS A 60 0.68 8.91 -9.40
N GLN A 61 -0.22 9.17 -10.34
CA GLN A 61 -1.27 10.19 -10.20
C GLN A 61 -2.65 9.61 -9.87
N SER A 62 -2.77 8.28 -9.78
CA SER A 62 -4.01 7.60 -9.36
C SER A 62 -3.73 6.27 -8.64
N PRO A 63 -4.63 5.83 -7.74
CA PRO A 63 -4.53 4.52 -7.09
C PRO A 63 -4.45 3.34 -8.07
N GLU A 64 -5.24 3.36 -9.15
CA GLU A 64 -5.26 2.34 -10.19
C GLU A 64 -3.91 2.24 -10.92
N GLU A 65 -3.33 3.39 -11.26
CA GLU A 65 -2.02 3.47 -11.88
C GLU A 65 -0.93 2.98 -10.93
N ALA A 66 -0.97 3.41 -9.66
CA ALA A 66 -0.02 2.97 -8.64
C ALA A 66 -0.05 1.45 -8.43
N MET A 67 -1.25 0.85 -8.38
CA MET A 67 -1.42 -0.60 -8.26
C MET A 67 -0.84 -1.34 -9.47
N ARG A 68 -1.13 -0.88 -10.69
CA ARG A 68 -0.60 -1.46 -11.93
C ARG A 68 0.92 -1.30 -12.02
N PHE A 69 1.44 -0.14 -11.65
CA PHE A 69 2.88 0.14 -11.62
C PHE A 69 3.61 -0.80 -10.66
N ALA A 70 3.05 -1.01 -9.45
CA ALA A 70 3.58 -1.95 -8.48
C ALA A 70 3.64 -3.38 -9.01
N CYS A 71 2.54 -3.88 -9.60
CA CYS A 71 2.51 -5.22 -10.20
C CYS A 71 3.51 -5.35 -11.35
N LEU A 72 3.64 -4.33 -12.20
CA LEU A 72 4.61 -4.30 -13.29
C LEU A 72 6.05 -4.37 -12.76
N ARG A 73 6.39 -3.54 -11.77
CA ARG A 73 7.72 -3.54 -11.15
C ARG A 73 8.10 -4.89 -10.55
N LEU A 74 7.14 -5.54 -9.88
CA LEU A 74 7.36 -6.88 -9.31
C LEU A 74 7.54 -7.94 -10.40
N SER A 75 6.68 -7.97 -11.42
CA SER A 75 6.76 -8.95 -12.51
C SER A 75 8.05 -8.85 -13.33
N GLN A 76 8.58 -7.64 -13.49
CA GLN A 76 9.85 -7.38 -14.18
C GLN A 76 11.08 -7.66 -13.30
N SER A 77 10.90 -8.06 -12.03
CA SER A 77 11.98 -8.20 -11.04
C SER A 77 12.83 -6.92 -10.90
N ASN A 78 12.21 -5.76 -11.14
CA ASN A 78 12.87 -4.46 -11.26
C ASN A 78 12.60 -3.58 -10.03
N ILE A 79 12.76 -4.16 -8.84
CA ILE A 79 12.47 -3.50 -7.55
C ILE A 79 13.70 -2.80 -6.99
N CYS A 80 14.87 -3.45 -7.05
CA CYS A 80 16.12 -2.89 -6.52
C CYS A 80 17.17 -2.91 -7.63
N THR A 81 17.03 -2.02 -8.61
CA THR A 81 17.98 -1.86 -9.71
C THR A 81 18.63 -0.50 -9.65
N GLY A 82 19.95 -0.44 -9.81
CA GLY A 82 20.71 0.81 -9.75
C GLY A 82 22.11 0.64 -9.16
N PRO A 83 22.92 1.72 -9.17
CA PRO A 83 24.29 1.69 -8.64
C PRO A 83 24.34 1.41 -7.13
N ASP A 84 23.32 1.84 -6.37
CA ASP A 84 23.17 1.57 -4.93
C ASP A 84 22.19 0.39 -4.67
N SER A 85 22.11 -0.57 -5.60
CA SER A 85 21.20 -1.71 -5.47
C SER A 85 21.71 -2.76 -4.49
N PHE A 86 20.76 -3.48 -3.90
CA PHE A 86 21.02 -4.67 -3.09
C PHE A 86 20.76 -5.91 -3.96
N PRO A 87 21.80 -6.60 -4.46
CA PRO A 87 21.66 -7.70 -5.43
C PRO A 87 20.84 -8.87 -4.89
N HIS A 88 20.78 -9.02 -3.57
CA HIS A 88 20.01 -10.06 -2.87
C HIS A 88 18.76 -9.52 -2.17
N PHE A 89 18.19 -8.43 -2.69
CA PHE A 89 16.95 -7.89 -2.15
C PHE A 89 15.79 -8.87 -2.35
N ARG A 90 15.21 -9.34 -1.24
CA ARG A 90 14.00 -10.14 -1.22
C ARG A 90 12.80 -9.25 -0.91
N PRO A 91 11.93 -8.92 -1.90
CA PRO A 91 10.74 -8.12 -1.67
C PRO A 91 9.75 -8.87 -0.77
N ARG A 92 9.08 -8.16 0.15
CA ARG A 92 8.13 -8.74 1.11
C ARG A 92 6.78 -8.03 1.14
N ILE A 93 6.77 -6.69 1.11
CA ILE A 93 5.53 -5.91 1.15
C ILE A 93 5.65 -4.78 0.13
N MET A 94 4.60 -4.57 -0.66
CA MET A 94 4.43 -3.39 -1.49
C MET A 94 3.58 -2.37 -0.73
N VAL A 95 4.00 -1.10 -0.74
CA VAL A 95 3.33 -0.01 -0.03
C VAL A 95 3.09 1.14 -0.99
N ILE A 96 1.86 1.67 -0.98
CA ILE A 96 1.44 2.87 -1.69
C ILE A 96 1.00 3.89 -0.64
N GLU A 97 1.68 5.02 -0.61
CA GLU A 97 1.39 6.14 0.30
C GLU A 97 1.01 7.38 -0.50
N ASP A 98 0.27 8.29 0.12
CA ASP A 98 0.00 9.59 -0.46
C ASP A 98 1.14 10.60 -0.20
N CYS A 99 1.00 11.83 -0.70
CA CYS A 99 2.04 12.84 -0.54
C CYS A 99 2.32 13.25 0.93
N GLU A 100 1.40 12.93 1.85
CA GLU A 100 1.52 13.12 3.30
C GLU A 100 1.93 11.83 4.04
N HIS A 101 2.40 10.80 3.32
CA HIS A 101 2.79 9.49 3.88
C HIS A 101 1.64 8.73 4.54
N ARG A 102 0.40 8.99 4.13
CA ARG A 102 -0.76 8.25 4.63
C ARG A 102 -0.96 7.02 3.76
N LEU A 103 -1.18 5.88 4.42
CA LEU A 103 -1.31 4.61 3.74
C LEU A 103 -2.54 4.60 2.83
N VAL A 104 -2.32 4.42 1.53
CA VAL A 104 -3.38 4.24 0.53
C VAL A 104 -3.68 2.76 0.37
N LEU A 105 -2.67 1.95 0.11
CA LEU A 105 -2.82 0.51 -0.09
C LEU A 105 -1.50 -0.19 0.18
N ALA A 106 -1.55 -1.39 0.76
CA ALA A 106 -0.39 -2.25 0.90
C ALA A 106 -0.75 -3.72 0.67
N GLY A 107 0.24 -4.49 0.24
CA GLY A 107 0.07 -5.89 -0.14
C GLY A 107 1.30 -6.73 0.18
N GLU A 108 1.06 -7.96 0.59
CA GLU A 108 2.13 -8.92 0.86
C GLU A 108 2.59 -9.54 -0.46
N ILE A 109 3.90 -9.67 -0.66
CA ILE A 109 4.47 -10.27 -1.86
C ILE A 109 4.70 -11.75 -1.60
N ARG A 110 3.97 -12.61 -2.30
CA ARG A 110 4.09 -14.07 -2.21
C ARG A 110 4.11 -14.67 -3.61
N ALA A 111 5.00 -15.62 -3.85
CA ALA A 111 5.09 -16.34 -5.14
C ALA A 111 5.09 -15.41 -6.38
N GLY A 112 5.73 -14.24 -6.28
CA GLY A 112 5.83 -13.29 -7.39
C GLY A 112 4.58 -12.45 -7.65
N VAL A 113 3.55 -12.53 -6.80
CA VAL A 113 2.34 -11.71 -6.88
C VAL A 113 2.16 -10.85 -5.64
N ILE A 114 1.42 -9.75 -5.78
CA ILE A 114 1.05 -8.87 -4.67
C ILE A 114 -0.34 -9.26 -4.17
N LEU A 115 -0.40 -9.79 -2.95
CA LEU A 115 -1.63 -10.06 -2.23
C LEU A 115 -2.05 -8.80 -1.49
N TRP A 116 -2.81 -7.95 -2.19
CA TRP A 116 -3.34 -6.71 -1.63
C TRP A 116 -4.24 -6.96 -0.42
N GLN A 117 -4.03 -6.17 0.63
CA GLN A 117 -4.73 -6.35 1.88
C GLN A 117 -6.05 -5.57 1.90
N GLN A 118 -7.13 -6.23 2.33
CA GLN A 118 -8.41 -5.56 2.53
C GLN A 118 -8.29 -4.56 3.69
N PRO A 119 -8.71 -3.28 3.48
CA PRO A 119 -8.76 -2.29 4.54
C PRO A 119 -9.57 -2.77 5.74
N VAL A 120 -9.25 -2.26 6.92
CA VAL A 120 -10.13 -2.41 8.09
C VAL A 120 -11.51 -1.84 7.82
N ALA A 121 -12.54 -2.57 8.23
CA ALA A 121 -13.93 -2.17 8.03
C ALA A 121 -14.43 -1.21 9.12
N SER A 122 -13.72 -1.12 10.25
CA SER A 122 -14.17 -0.34 11.41
C SER A 122 -13.02 0.08 12.34
N ASP A 123 -13.27 1.12 13.14
CA ASP A 123 -12.29 1.60 14.14
C ASP A 123 -11.97 0.58 15.25
N PRO A 124 -12.92 -0.22 15.78
CA PRO A 124 -12.60 -1.30 16.70
C PRO A 124 -11.64 -2.33 16.11
N GLU A 125 -11.81 -2.67 14.83
CA GLU A 125 -10.88 -3.55 14.12
C GLU A 125 -9.50 -2.89 13.98
N ALA A 126 -9.45 -1.62 13.59
CA ALA A 126 -8.20 -0.87 13.50
C ALA A 126 -7.44 -0.86 14.84
N ARG A 127 -8.13 -0.62 15.96
CA ARG A 127 -7.54 -0.67 17.31
C ARG A 127 -6.97 -2.05 17.63
N ARG A 128 -7.70 -3.13 17.31
CA ARG A 128 -7.21 -4.50 17.51
C ARG A 128 -5.93 -4.76 16.71
N ILE A 129 -5.88 -4.33 15.45
CA ILE A 129 -4.70 -4.46 14.61
C ILE A 129 -3.52 -3.70 15.21
N VAL A 130 -3.71 -2.45 15.63
CA VAL A 130 -2.65 -1.65 16.28
C VAL A 130 -2.13 -2.32 17.55
N SER A 131 -3.02 -2.84 18.41
CA SER A 131 -2.62 -3.55 19.62
C SER A 131 -1.79 -4.80 19.30
N GLU A 132 -2.22 -5.60 18.31
CA GLU A 132 -1.51 -6.82 17.93
C GLU A 132 -0.17 -6.55 17.23
N ALA A 133 -0.12 -5.58 16.33
CA ALA A 133 1.12 -5.15 15.68
C ALA A 133 2.11 -4.58 16.71
N SER A 134 1.64 -3.82 17.69
CA SER A 134 2.46 -3.30 18.80
C SER A 134 3.00 -4.43 19.67
N ARG A 135 2.19 -5.47 19.95
CA ARG A 135 2.62 -6.67 20.67
C ARG A 135 3.74 -7.39 19.92
N LEU A 136 3.58 -7.58 18.61
CA LEU A 136 4.59 -8.19 17.74
C LEU A 136 5.90 -7.38 17.75
N ARG A 137 5.84 -6.05 17.64
CA ARG A 137 7.03 -5.20 17.79
C ARG A 137 7.70 -5.33 19.15
N GLY A 138 6.91 -5.43 20.22
CA GLY A 138 7.44 -5.69 21.55
C GLY A 138 8.18 -7.02 21.65
N MET A 139 7.69 -8.07 20.99
CA MET A 139 8.39 -9.36 20.89
C MET A 139 9.66 -9.24 20.05
N ALA A 140 9.61 -8.52 18.92
CA ALA A 140 10.79 -8.25 18.09
C ALA A 140 11.91 -7.56 18.89
N PHE A 141 11.55 -6.54 19.68
CA PHE A 141 12.51 -5.79 20.50
C PHE A 141 13.18 -6.65 21.58
N ARG A 142 12.47 -7.64 22.12
CA ARG A 142 13.01 -8.53 23.17
C ARG A 142 13.73 -9.76 22.63
N SER A 143 13.57 -10.09 21.35
CA SER A 143 14.18 -11.30 20.80
C SER A 143 15.70 -11.12 20.66
N PRO A 144 16.51 -12.06 21.18
CA PRO A 144 17.96 -12.04 20.99
C PRO A 144 18.37 -12.54 19.59
N ASP A 145 17.46 -13.19 18.86
CA ASP A 145 17.69 -13.68 17.51
C ASP A 145 17.25 -12.63 16.48
N PRO A 146 18.17 -12.07 15.67
CA PRO A 146 17.84 -11.09 14.64
C PRO A 146 16.84 -11.60 13.60
N ASP A 147 16.86 -12.90 13.28
CA ASP A 147 15.94 -13.50 12.31
C ASP A 147 14.51 -13.59 12.87
N GLU A 148 14.37 -14.04 14.11
CA GLU A 148 13.09 -14.05 14.82
C GLU A 148 12.54 -12.62 15.01
N ALA A 149 13.40 -11.67 15.42
CA ALA A 149 13.03 -10.26 15.54
C ALA A 149 12.53 -9.67 14.21
N ARG A 150 13.13 -10.06 13.09
CA ARG A 150 12.71 -9.62 11.75
C ARG A 150 11.39 -10.25 11.35
N GLU A 151 11.14 -11.51 11.71
CA GLU A 151 9.87 -12.15 11.43
C GLU A 151 8.72 -11.54 12.24
N TYR A 152 8.95 -11.17 13.50
CA TYR A 152 7.96 -10.42 14.28
C TYR A 152 7.67 -9.05 13.67
N ARG A 153 8.69 -8.30 13.23
CA ARG A 153 8.50 -7.01 12.53
C ARG A 153 7.73 -7.17 11.23
N TYR A 154 8.04 -8.21 10.46
CA TYR A 154 7.30 -8.52 9.24
C TYR A 154 5.83 -8.79 9.51
N ARG A 155 5.52 -9.66 10.48
CA ARG A 155 4.14 -9.97 10.85
C ARG A 155 3.39 -8.72 11.33
N ALA A 156 4.06 -7.82 12.05
CA ALA A 156 3.48 -6.54 12.43
C ALA A 156 3.15 -5.68 11.20
N ALA A 157 4.10 -5.54 10.27
CA ALA A 157 3.90 -4.78 9.04
C ALA A 157 2.77 -5.37 8.15
N THR A 158 2.64 -6.69 8.07
CA THR A 158 1.54 -7.35 7.34
C THR A 158 0.18 -7.03 7.96
N LEU A 159 0.08 -6.94 9.29
CA LEU A 159 -1.16 -6.52 9.94
C LEU A 159 -1.47 -5.04 9.66
N GLU A 160 -0.45 -4.19 9.68
CA GLU A 160 -0.60 -2.75 9.46
C GLU A 160 -0.86 -2.37 8.02
N ALA A 161 -0.52 -3.24 7.06
CA ALA A 161 -0.91 -3.07 5.66
C ALA A 161 -2.44 -2.95 5.47
N ARG A 162 -3.23 -3.36 6.47
CA ARG A 162 -4.69 -3.20 6.51
C ARG A 162 -5.15 -1.83 7.05
N LEU A 163 -4.28 -1.06 7.71
CA LEU A 163 -4.58 0.23 8.34
C LEU A 163 -4.59 1.38 7.34
N VAL A 164 -5.28 1.19 6.23
CA VAL A 164 -5.48 2.23 5.21
C VAL A 164 -6.11 3.46 5.86
N ASP A 165 -5.57 4.65 5.54
CA ASP A 165 -6.03 5.92 6.08
C ASP A 165 -7.52 6.10 5.79
N PRO A 166 -8.33 6.61 6.74
CA PRO A 166 -9.76 6.80 6.55
C PRO A 166 -10.15 7.50 5.25
N PHE A 167 -9.33 8.45 4.77
CA PHE A 167 -9.55 9.14 3.51
C PHE A 167 -9.54 8.20 2.29
N TRP A 168 -8.71 7.15 2.32
CA TRP A 168 -8.49 6.24 1.19
C TRP A 168 -9.29 4.94 1.27
N ARG A 169 -9.93 4.63 2.41
CA ARG A 169 -10.59 3.32 2.63
C ARG A 169 -11.66 2.99 1.60
N GLU A 170 -12.54 3.94 1.28
CA GLU A 170 -13.61 3.73 0.30
C GLU A 170 -13.03 3.45 -1.09
N THR A 171 -12.19 4.36 -1.60
CA THR A 171 -11.49 4.20 -2.89
C THR A 171 -10.71 2.89 -2.97
N THR A 172 -10.03 2.50 -1.90
CA THR A 172 -9.26 1.25 -1.85
C THR A 172 -10.18 0.04 -1.87
N THR A 173 -11.29 0.08 -1.13
CA THR A 173 -12.28 -1.00 -1.12
C THR A 173 -12.90 -1.19 -2.51
N GLU A 174 -13.18 -0.10 -3.22
CA GLU A 174 -13.66 -0.13 -4.60
C GLU A 174 -12.60 -0.67 -5.56
N LEU A 175 -11.36 -0.19 -5.45
CA LEU A 175 -10.22 -0.63 -6.26
C LEU A 175 -10.00 -2.15 -6.16
N LEU A 176 -10.07 -2.70 -4.94
CA LEU A 176 -9.88 -4.13 -4.70
C LEU A 176 -11.06 -5.01 -5.14
N ARG A 177 -12.21 -4.43 -5.52
CA ARG A 177 -13.31 -5.16 -6.17
C ARG A 177 -13.11 -5.31 -7.67
N LEU A 178 -12.22 -4.52 -8.27
CA LEU A 178 -11.95 -4.60 -9.70
C LEU A 178 -11.15 -5.89 -10.01
N PRO A 179 -11.37 -6.52 -11.18
CA PRO A 179 -10.71 -7.77 -11.55
C PRO A 179 -9.17 -7.66 -11.68
N GLN A 180 -8.61 -6.45 -11.59
CA GLN A 180 -7.17 -6.18 -11.63
C GLN A 180 -6.48 -6.44 -10.28
N ALA A 181 -7.23 -6.78 -9.22
CA ALA A 181 -6.70 -7.02 -7.87
C ALA A 181 -6.24 -8.47 -7.62
N ALA A 182 -6.32 -9.37 -8.62
CA ALA A 182 -5.97 -10.79 -8.53
C ALA A 182 -4.72 -11.14 -9.35
#